data_AF-A0A176U219-F1
#
_entry.id   AF-A0A176U219-F1
#
_cell.length_a   1.000
_cell.length_b   1.000
_cell.length_c   1.000
_cell.angle_alpha   90.00
_cell.angle_beta   90.00
_cell.angle_gamma   90.00
#
_symmetry.space_group_name_H-M   'P 1'
#
loop_
_entity.id
_entity.type
_entity.pdbx_description
1 polymer ?
#
loop_
_entity_poly.entity_id
_entity_poly.type
_entity_poly.pdbx_seq_one_letter_code
_entity_poly.pdbx_strand_id
1 'polypeptide(L)'
;MNMKIWYLKTRENEINYHIFYKEKQLQIKKSSHMKGRERMKNCIWLLQKSAKACPQRLPAMLLVTLLDAVNAVNIILFYKYAVQALYQEEVLKQMAIVVGIYLAVHVIHSIVNNYLTQVKYPVWNETIKQSLSKEIYEQYQSLSADTVQDPKFYDAYKKALDESDMRTEAVLNTIQAVFGNLFSIFGIIAVIASMNWILVLLAIIPVCTSALVNLKIVKMRYQYNMSCVKPNRMAEYITRLFYQPEYREEIRLHDNALLQKRYHDAVDEVSSQTKAQMPKIVLISASGANLFSLINYGIPMLVLGWQVFQGITTIGEFSTGVIGVSNLSSSLFGIWCIIPGIREQSLYIENLRTFLSVQKETTGEHTLAFGMHEITLQDVHFHYSANTVREVTDGISLHIK
;
A
#
# COMPACT_ATOMS: atom_id res chain seq x y z
N MET A 1 15.97 -12.51 -42.60
CA MET A 1 16.39 -12.89 -41.23
C MET A 1 15.66 -12.10 -40.13
N ASN A 2 15.26 -10.84 -40.37
CA ASN A 2 14.67 -9.94 -39.36
C ASN A 2 13.20 -10.21 -38.97
N MET A 3 12.40 -10.84 -39.84
CA MET A 3 10.96 -11.08 -39.56
C MET A 3 10.72 -12.15 -38.48
N LYS A 4 11.66 -13.09 -38.30
CA LYS A 4 11.63 -14.14 -37.26
C LYS A 4 12.02 -13.56 -35.89
N ILE A 5 13.00 -12.65 -35.87
CA ILE A 5 13.42 -11.89 -34.69
C ILE A 5 12.30 -10.92 -34.27
N TRP A 6 11.66 -10.26 -35.24
CA TRP A 6 10.47 -9.44 -35.04
C TRP A 6 9.35 -10.25 -34.37
N TYR A 7 8.95 -11.40 -34.94
CA TYR A 7 7.89 -12.25 -34.38
C TYR A 7 8.19 -12.73 -32.95
N LEU A 8 9.46 -13.07 -32.64
CA LEU A 8 9.88 -13.48 -31.30
C LEU A 8 9.82 -12.32 -30.30
N LYS A 9 10.24 -11.11 -30.71
CA LYS A 9 10.28 -9.91 -29.86
C LYS A 9 8.89 -9.32 -29.63
N THR A 10 7.96 -9.39 -30.60
CA THR A 10 6.54 -9.07 -30.37
C THR A 10 5.87 -10.09 -29.47
N ARG A 11 6.15 -11.39 -29.63
CA ARG A 11 5.68 -12.43 -28.71
C ARG A 11 6.15 -12.18 -27.29
N GLU A 12 7.42 -11.83 -27.10
CA GLU A 12 8.02 -11.55 -25.79
C GLU A 12 7.39 -10.33 -25.10
N ASN A 13 7.05 -9.28 -25.85
CA ASN A 13 6.35 -8.11 -25.30
C ASN A 13 4.85 -8.37 -25.06
N GLU A 14 4.16 -9.10 -25.93
CA GLU A 14 2.78 -9.55 -25.65
C GLU A 14 2.75 -10.47 -24.43
N ILE A 15 3.74 -11.34 -24.28
CA ILE A 15 3.95 -12.16 -23.09
C ILE A 15 4.18 -11.24 -21.89
N ASN A 16 5.02 -10.20 -21.95
CA ASN A 16 5.25 -9.29 -20.82
C ASN A 16 4.01 -8.46 -20.41
N TYR A 17 3.19 -7.99 -21.35
CA TYR A 17 1.93 -7.30 -21.02
C TYR A 17 0.86 -8.27 -20.50
N HIS A 18 0.76 -9.47 -21.08
CA HIS A 18 -0.10 -10.52 -20.55
C HIS A 18 0.41 -10.99 -19.19
N ILE A 19 1.70 -11.09 -18.96
CA ILE A 19 2.33 -11.39 -17.67
C ILE A 19 1.98 -10.27 -16.69
N PHE A 20 2.17 -8.99 -17.00
CA PHE A 20 1.83 -7.90 -16.07
C PHE A 20 0.35 -7.94 -15.63
N TYR A 21 -0.59 -8.10 -16.58
CA TYR A 21 -2.01 -8.19 -16.24
C TYR A 21 -2.39 -9.53 -15.60
N LYS A 22 -1.77 -10.65 -16.01
CA LYS A 22 -1.99 -11.98 -15.44
C LYS A 22 -1.32 -12.12 -14.07
N GLU A 23 -0.22 -11.44 -13.80
CA GLU A 23 0.45 -11.27 -12.51
C GLU A 23 -0.38 -10.39 -11.62
N LYS A 24 -0.91 -9.27 -12.11
CA LYS A 24 -1.87 -8.46 -11.36
C LYS A 24 -3.14 -9.24 -11.05
N GLN A 25 -3.64 -10.05 -11.99
CA GLN A 25 -4.75 -10.98 -11.75
C GLN A 25 -4.39 -12.15 -10.83
N LEU A 26 -3.18 -12.71 -10.91
CA LEU A 26 -2.67 -13.76 -10.04
C LEU A 26 -2.45 -13.22 -8.64
N GLN A 27 -1.94 -12.01 -8.48
CA GLN A 27 -1.85 -11.31 -7.20
C GLN A 27 -3.25 -11.04 -6.65
N ILE A 28 -4.20 -10.57 -7.47
CA ILE A 28 -5.60 -10.41 -7.05
C ILE A 28 -6.23 -11.77 -6.65
N LYS A 29 -5.98 -12.84 -7.41
CA LYS A 29 -6.52 -14.19 -7.17
C LYS A 29 -5.86 -14.86 -5.95
N LYS A 30 -4.54 -14.76 -5.80
CA LYS A 30 -3.75 -15.20 -4.63
C LYS A 30 -4.15 -14.41 -3.38
N SER A 31 -4.38 -13.10 -3.51
CA SER A 31 -4.95 -12.25 -2.46
C SER A 31 -6.36 -12.65 -2.08
N SER A 32 -7.15 -13.20 -3.00
CA SER A 32 -8.51 -13.68 -2.73
C SER A 32 -8.52 -15.01 -1.98
N HIS A 33 -7.49 -15.84 -2.13
CA HIS A 33 -7.35 -17.14 -1.46
C HIS A 33 -6.64 -17.09 -0.09
N MET A 34 -5.78 -16.10 0.17
CA MET A 34 -5.17 -15.92 1.50
C MET A 34 -6.24 -15.59 2.55
N LYS A 35 -6.38 -16.45 3.56
CA LYS A 35 -7.27 -16.20 4.71
C LYS A 35 -6.78 -14.95 5.46
N GLY A 36 -7.70 -14.15 6.02
CA GLY A 36 -7.35 -12.91 6.74
C GLY A 36 -6.32 -13.10 7.85
N ARG A 37 -6.30 -14.29 8.48
CA ARG A 37 -5.31 -14.69 9.50
C ARG A 37 -3.88 -14.73 8.96
N GLU A 38 -3.67 -15.22 7.75
CA GLU A 38 -2.33 -15.30 7.15
C GLU A 38 -1.81 -13.92 6.77
N ARG A 39 -2.71 -13.02 6.36
CA ARG A 39 -2.34 -11.64 6.07
C ARG A 39 -1.80 -10.92 7.28
N MET A 40 -2.48 -11.09 8.42
CA MET A 40 -2.03 -10.52 9.68
C MET A 40 -0.70 -11.12 10.15
N LYS A 41 -0.50 -12.44 9.96
CA LYS A 41 0.78 -13.09 10.27
C LYS A 41 1.95 -12.49 9.49
N ASN A 42 1.74 -12.18 8.21
CA ASN A 42 2.76 -11.55 7.38
C ASN A 42 3.12 -10.14 7.89
N CYS A 43 2.12 -9.30 8.16
CA CYS A 43 2.36 -7.97 8.75
C CYS A 43 3.10 -8.05 10.10
N ILE A 44 2.71 -8.99 10.97
CA ILE A 44 3.37 -9.21 12.27
C ILE A 44 4.83 -9.66 12.08
N TRP A 45 5.09 -10.56 11.13
CA TRP A 45 6.45 -11.01 10.83
C TRP A 45 7.35 -9.85 10.41
N LEU A 46 6.86 -8.95 9.55
CA LEU A 46 7.62 -7.77 9.14
C LEU A 46 7.81 -6.77 10.29
N LEU A 47 6.80 -6.58 11.15
CA LEU A 47 6.94 -5.76 12.36
C LEU A 47 8.03 -6.32 13.29
N GLN A 48 8.07 -7.63 13.49
CA GLN A 48 9.09 -8.29 14.31
C GLN A 48 10.49 -8.12 13.72
N LYS A 49 10.63 -8.26 12.39
CA LYS A 49 11.89 -7.99 11.70
C LYS A 49 12.32 -6.53 11.83
N SER A 50 11.40 -5.60 11.64
CA SER A 50 11.62 -4.17 11.80
C SER A 50 12.03 -3.81 13.24
N ALA A 51 11.43 -4.45 14.24
CA ALA A 51 11.77 -4.25 15.66
C ALA A 51 13.19 -4.70 15.99
N LYS A 52 13.65 -5.79 15.38
CA LYS A 52 15.02 -6.28 15.55
C LYS A 52 16.04 -5.36 14.87
N ALA A 53 15.72 -4.87 13.68
CA ALA A 53 16.59 -3.98 12.91
C ALA A 53 16.69 -2.57 13.55
N CYS A 54 15.57 -2.00 13.96
CA CYS A 54 15.52 -0.69 14.61
C CYS A 54 14.47 -0.68 15.75
N PRO A 55 14.88 -0.97 16.99
CA PRO A 55 13.94 -1.07 18.12
C PRO A 55 13.29 0.26 18.48
N GLN A 56 13.89 1.41 18.11
CA GLN A 56 13.32 2.73 18.37
C GLN A 56 12.08 3.05 17.52
N ARG A 57 11.92 2.41 16.36
CA ARG A 57 10.81 2.71 15.42
C ARG A 57 9.44 2.39 16.01
N LEU A 58 9.27 1.24 16.67
CA LEU A 58 7.96 0.80 17.18
C LEU A 58 7.44 1.65 18.36
N PRO A 59 8.22 1.94 19.41
CA PRO A 59 7.78 2.85 20.47
C PRO A 59 7.45 4.24 19.94
N ALA A 60 8.22 4.74 18.97
CA ALA A 60 7.94 6.03 18.34
C ALA A 60 6.63 6.01 17.52
N MET A 61 6.29 4.90 16.85
CA MET A 61 4.97 4.72 16.22
C MET A 61 3.86 4.80 17.26
N LEU A 62 4.00 4.04 18.35
CA LEU A 62 3.02 3.99 19.41
C LEU A 62 2.81 5.38 20.04
N LEU A 63 3.89 6.10 20.30
CA LEU A 63 3.85 7.48 20.79
C LEU A 63 3.07 8.40 19.83
N VAL A 64 3.38 8.37 18.53
CA VAL A 64 2.65 9.19 17.54
C VAL A 64 1.17 8.82 17.51
N THR A 65 0.83 7.53 17.47
CA THR A 65 -0.58 7.09 17.42
C THR A 65 -1.37 7.46 18.67
N LEU A 66 -0.72 7.47 19.84
CA LEU A 66 -1.35 7.92 21.09
C LEU A 66 -1.54 9.44 21.08
N LEU A 67 -0.56 10.20 20.59
CA LEU A 67 -0.71 11.65 20.48
C LEU A 67 -1.78 12.04 19.44
N ASP A 68 -1.92 11.28 18.36
CA ASP A 68 -3.02 11.45 17.40
C ASP A 68 -4.38 11.31 18.10
N ALA A 69 -4.54 10.27 18.93
CA ALA A 69 -5.76 10.05 19.69
C ALA A 69 -6.03 11.14 20.74
N VAL A 70 -4.99 11.58 21.45
CA VAL A 70 -5.08 12.71 22.39
C VAL A 70 -5.49 13.98 21.67
N ASN A 71 -4.89 14.27 20.51
CA ASN A 71 -5.24 15.45 19.72
C ASN A 71 -6.67 15.37 19.18
N ALA A 72 -7.14 14.20 18.77
CA ALA A 72 -8.53 13.99 18.33
C ALA A 72 -9.53 14.30 19.45
N VAL A 73 -9.25 13.87 20.69
CA VAL A 73 -10.05 14.19 21.87
C VAL A 73 -9.95 15.67 22.24
N ASN A 74 -8.74 16.25 22.18
CA ASN A 74 -8.48 17.66 22.45
C ASN A 74 -9.30 18.57 21.54
N ILE A 75 -9.40 18.25 20.24
CA ILE A 75 -10.26 19.00 19.29
C ILE A 75 -11.72 19.00 19.76
N ILE A 76 -12.25 17.85 20.16
CA ILE A 76 -13.66 17.73 20.59
C ILE A 76 -13.92 18.51 21.88
N LEU A 77 -13.05 18.34 22.88
CA LEU A 77 -13.17 19.03 24.16
C LEU A 77 -12.99 20.54 24.03
N PHE A 78 -12.12 20.99 23.11
CA PHE A 78 -11.94 22.41 22.82
C PHE A 78 -13.27 23.07 22.45
N TYR A 79 -14.05 22.48 21.55
CA TYR A 79 -15.36 23.05 21.19
C TYR A 79 -16.34 23.05 22.37
N LYS A 80 -16.36 21.98 23.17
CA LYS A 80 -17.20 21.93 24.38
C LYS A 80 -16.95 23.11 25.31
N TYR A 81 -15.69 23.26 25.71
CA TYR A 81 -15.30 24.24 26.72
C TYR A 81 -15.23 25.66 26.17
N ALA A 82 -14.90 25.84 24.89
CA ALA A 82 -14.91 27.15 24.24
C ALA A 82 -16.33 27.72 24.20
N VAL A 83 -17.32 26.90 23.84
CA VAL A 83 -18.72 27.33 23.85
C VAL A 83 -19.23 27.54 25.28
N GLN A 84 -18.84 26.69 26.23
CA GLN A 84 -19.23 26.87 27.63
C GLN A 84 -18.62 28.13 28.27
N ALA A 85 -17.42 28.54 27.86
CA ALA A 85 -16.75 29.75 28.34
C ALA A 85 -17.54 31.03 28.01
N LEU A 86 -18.36 31.02 26.95
CA LEU A 86 -19.21 32.16 26.57
C LEU A 86 -20.29 32.49 27.61
N TYR A 87 -20.63 31.54 28.49
CA TYR A 87 -21.66 31.70 29.52
C TYR A 87 -21.09 31.99 30.92
N GLN A 88 -19.77 32.14 31.05
CA GLN A 88 -19.11 32.44 32.31
C GLN A 88 -18.95 33.95 32.52
N GLU A 89 -18.88 34.43 33.76
CA GLU A 89 -18.72 35.87 34.04
C GLU A 89 -17.40 36.43 33.47
N GLU A 90 -16.29 35.70 33.62
CA GLU A 90 -14.98 36.06 33.07
C GLU A 90 -14.72 35.43 31.69
N VAL A 91 -15.59 35.70 30.71
CA VAL A 91 -15.58 35.07 29.36
C VAL A 91 -14.18 35.04 28.73
N LEU A 92 -13.51 36.19 28.65
CA LEU A 92 -12.22 36.31 27.95
C LEU A 92 -11.12 35.47 28.60
N LYS A 93 -11.08 35.42 29.93
CA LYS A 93 -10.07 34.66 30.67
C LYS A 93 -10.31 33.15 30.53
N GLN A 94 -11.56 32.71 30.65
CA GLN A 94 -11.91 31.30 30.45
C GLN A 94 -11.64 30.84 29.01
N MET A 95 -11.99 31.68 28.03
CA MET A 95 -11.69 31.41 26.62
C MET A 95 -10.18 31.34 26.37
N ALA A 96 -9.39 32.25 26.94
CA ALA A 96 -7.94 32.23 26.82
C ALA A 96 -7.31 30.97 27.43
N ILE A 97 -7.81 30.48 28.57
CA ILE A 97 -7.36 29.23 29.18
C ILE A 97 -7.66 28.05 28.25
N VAL A 98 -8.88 27.94 27.73
CA VAL A 98 -9.28 26.85 26.81
C VAL A 98 -8.45 26.85 25.53
N VAL A 99 -8.27 28.02 24.92
CA VAL A 99 -7.42 28.18 23.73
C VAL A 99 -5.97 27.85 24.04
N GLY A 100 -5.45 28.28 25.19
CA GLY A 100 -4.09 28.00 25.62
C GLY A 100 -3.82 26.50 25.80
N ILE A 101 -4.74 25.77 26.43
CA ILE A 101 -4.66 24.30 26.57
C ILE A 101 -4.72 23.62 25.21
N TYR A 102 -5.68 24.00 24.37
CA TYR A 102 -5.82 23.44 23.02
C TYR A 102 -4.53 23.62 22.21
N LEU A 103 -3.99 24.85 22.17
CA LEU A 103 -2.77 25.17 21.45
C LEU A 103 -1.57 24.42 22.03
N ALA A 104 -1.42 24.34 23.35
CA ALA A 104 -0.32 23.62 23.97
C ALA A 104 -0.30 22.14 23.54
N VAL A 105 -1.44 21.45 23.65
CA VAL A 105 -1.56 20.05 23.24
C VAL A 105 -1.34 19.89 21.73
N HIS A 106 -1.94 20.77 20.92
CA HIS A 106 -1.82 20.71 19.46
C HIS A 106 -0.39 20.97 18.98
N VAL A 107 0.31 21.94 19.57
CA VAL A 107 1.71 22.25 19.23
C VAL A 107 2.62 21.10 19.64
N ILE A 108 2.45 20.52 20.83
CA ILE A 108 3.23 19.34 21.25
C ILE A 108 3.01 18.18 20.28
N HIS A 109 1.75 17.87 19.94
CA HIS A 109 1.43 16.84 18.96
C HIS A 109 2.08 17.12 17.61
N SER A 110 1.91 18.33 17.07
CA SER A 110 2.43 18.74 15.77
C SER A 110 3.96 18.67 15.71
N ILE A 111 4.67 19.18 16.72
CA ILE A 111 6.13 19.15 16.79
C ILE A 111 6.64 17.72 16.85
N VAL A 112 6.09 16.89 17.76
CA VAL A 112 6.54 15.50 17.94
C VAL A 112 6.25 14.69 16.68
N ASN A 113 5.03 14.80 16.13
CA ASN A 113 4.65 14.08 14.91
C ASN A 113 5.52 14.50 13.73
N ASN A 114 5.72 15.80 13.51
CA ASN A 114 6.53 16.30 12.39
C ASN A 114 8.00 15.89 12.54
N TYR A 115 8.59 16.04 13.73
CA TYR A 115 9.96 15.60 13.98
C TYR A 115 10.14 14.10 13.75
N LEU A 116 9.25 13.26 14.30
CA LEU A 116 9.37 11.82 14.14
C LEU A 116 9.15 11.39 12.68
N THR A 117 8.09 11.89 12.03
CA THR A 117 7.73 11.46 10.67
C THR A 117 8.67 11.99 9.58
N GLN A 118 9.19 13.21 9.72
CA GLN A 118 10.03 13.83 8.70
C GLN A 118 11.53 13.65 8.95
N VAL A 119 11.97 13.49 10.21
CA VAL A 119 13.41 13.40 10.53
C VAL A 119 13.80 11.98 10.92
N LYS A 120 13.12 11.36 11.89
CA LYS A 120 13.55 10.06 12.44
C LYS A 120 13.10 8.87 11.60
N TYR A 121 11.85 8.86 11.13
CA TYR A 121 11.30 7.74 10.38
C TYR A 121 12.07 7.45 9.10
N PRO A 122 12.48 8.45 8.27
CA PRO A 122 13.26 8.17 7.06
C PRO A 122 14.59 7.46 7.37
N VAL A 123 15.32 7.91 8.39
CA VAL A 123 16.59 7.30 8.83
C VAL A 123 16.39 5.87 9.32
N TRP A 124 15.36 5.64 10.15
CA TRP A 124 15.05 4.32 10.66
C TRP A 124 14.52 3.37 9.58
N ASN A 125 13.70 3.86 8.66
CA ASN A 125 13.20 3.09 7.53
C ASN A 125 14.37 2.65 6.65
N GLU A 126 15.36 3.52 6.40
CA GLU A 126 16.57 3.17 5.65
C GLU A 126 17.39 2.09 6.36
N THR A 127 17.54 2.19 7.69
CA THR A 127 18.23 1.17 8.49
C THR A 127 17.52 -0.20 8.40
N ILE A 128 16.18 -0.20 8.46
CA ILE A 128 15.38 -1.42 8.32
C ILE A 128 15.55 -2.02 6.91
N LYS A 129 15.52 -1.18 5.87
CA LYS A 129 15.76 -1.62 4.48
C LYS A 129 17.12 -2.28 4.35
N GLN A 130 18.18 -1.61 4.78
CA GLN A 130 19.54 -2.16 4.75
C GLN A 130 19.65 -3.50 5.47
N SER A 131 19.01 -3.65 6.64
CA SER A 131 18.96 -4.92 7.36
C SER A 131 18.27 -6.03 6.56
N LEU A 132 17.13 -5.72 5.91
CA LEU A 132 16.40 -6.68 5.09
C LEU A 132 17.18 -7.05 3.82
N SER A 133 17.77 -6.07 3.13
CA SER A 133 18.62 -6.31 1.95
C SER A 133 19.82 -7.18 2.33
N LYS A 134 20.44 -6.95 3.49
CA LYS A 134 21.53 -7.79 4.00
C LYS A 134 21.09 -9.24 4.19
N GLU A 135 19.95 -9.49 4.82
CA GLU A 135 19.40 -10.84 4.97
C GLU A 135 19.12 -11.50 3.61
N ILE A 136 18.61 -10.73 2.64
CA ILE A 136 18.37 -11.20 1.27
C ILE A 136 19.69 -11.62 0.60
N TYR A 137 20.76 -10.82 0.76
CA TYR A 137 22.07 -11.13 0.19
C TYR A 137 22.73 -12.35 0.86
N GLU A 138 22.68 -12.45 2.18
CA GLU A 138 23.19 -13.61 2.93
C GLU A 138 22.44 -14.88 2.55
N GLN A 139 21.11 -14.78 2.37
CA GLN A 139 20.30 -15.89 1.88
C GLN A 139 20.76 -16.29 0.48
N TYR A 140 20.90 -15.35 -0.46
CA TYR A 140 21.35 -15.62 -1.83
C TYR A 140 22.71 -16.34 -1.87
N GLN A 141 23.68 -15.91 -1.04
CA GLN A 141 25.01 -16.53 -0.96
C GLN A 141 24.99 -17.96 -0.41
N SER A 142 23.98 -18.30 0.38
CA SER A 142 23.85 -19.62 1.01
C SER A 142 23.13 -20.67 0.17
N LEU A 143 22.76 -20.35 -1.08
CA LEU A 143 22.01 -21.22 -1.97
C LEU A 143 22.93 -21.92 -2.98
N SER A 144 22.55 -23.13 -3.37
CA SER A 144 23.28 -23.90 -4.36
C SER A 144 23.26 -23.22 -5.73
N ALA A 145 24.33 -23.41 -6.50
CA ALA A 145 24.45 -22.86 -7.86
C ALA A 145 23.27 -23.25 -8.76
N ASP A 146 22.78 -24.49 -8.63
CA ASP A 146 21.60 -25.00 -9.33
C ASP A 146 20.34 -24.18 -9.05
N THR A 147 20.12 -23.81 -7.79
CA THR A 147 18.96 -23.00 -7.38
C THR A 147 19.06 -21.59 -7.95
N VAL A 148 20.26 -21.00 -7.92
CA VAL A 148 20.49 -19.63 -8.39
C VAL A 148 20.35 -19.50 -9.91
N GLN A 149 20.67 -20.55 -10.67
CA GLN A 149 20.57 -20.57 -12.13
C GLN A 149 19.13 -20.76 -12.65
N ASP A 150 18.15 -21.11 -11.80
CA ASP A 150 16.74 -21.18 -12.20
C ASP A 150 16.21 -19.76 -12.53
N PRO A 151 15.74 -19.51 -13.77
CA PRO A 151 15.13 -18.22 -14.13
C PRO A 151 13.99 -17.80 -13.20
N LYS A 152 13.21 -18.76 -12.69
CA LYS A 152 12.11 -18.47 -11.75
C LYS A 152 12.63 -17.99 -10.39
N PHE A 153 13.78 -18.51 -9.97
CA PHE A 153 14.43 -18.07 -8.74
C PHE A 153 14.97 -16.66 -8.88
N TYR A 154 15.62 -16.34 -10.00
CA TYR A 154 16.10 -14.98 -10.28
C TYR A 154 14.96 -13.95 -10.24
N ASP A 155 13.82 -14.25 -10.86
CA ASP A 155 12.64 -13.40 -10.79
C ASP A 155 12.13 -13.21 -9.36
N ALA A 156 12.12 -14.28 -8.55
CA ALA A 156 11.70 -14.24 -7.15
C ALA A 156 12.66 -13.42 -6.28
N TYR A 157 13.97 -13.55 -6.51
CA TYR A 157 15.01 -12.76 -5.85
C TYR A 157 14.84 -11.27 -6.16
N LYS A 158 14.72 -10.92 -7.45
CA LYS A 158 14.55 -9.53 -7.88
C LYS A 158 13.26 -8.92 -7.31
N LYS A 159 12.16 -9.67 -7.34
CA LYS A 159 10.90 -9.26 -6.70
C LYS A 159 11.07 -9.03 -5.20
N ALA A 160 11.73 -9.94 -4.48
CA ALA A 160 11.95 -9.79 -3.04
C ALA A 160 12.80 -8.54 -2.71
N LEU A 161 13.81 -8.23 -3.53
CA LEU A 161 14.65 -7.05 -3.37
C LEU A 161 13.85 -5.75 -3.62
N ASP A 162 13.19 -5.63 -4.77
CA ASP A 162 12.39 -4.46 -5.15
C ASP A 162 11.24 -4.21 -4.15
N GLU A 163 10.60 -5.28 -3.67
CA GLU A 163 9.50 -5.20 -2.71
C GLU A 163 10.01 -4.82 -1.30
N SER A 164 11.20 -5.25 -0.89
CA SER A 164 11.80 -4.90 0.41
C SER A 164 12.09 -3.40 0.55
N ASP A 165 12.53 -2.75 -0.54
CA ASP A 165 12.93 -1.34 -0.55
C ASP A 165 11.74 -0.37 -0.55
N MET A 166 10.70 -0.64 -1.36
CA MET A 166 9.58 0.28 -1.50
C MET A 166 8.42 0.02 -0.53
N ARG A 167 8.21 -1.24 -0.09
CA ARG A 167 6.96 -1.63 0.59
C ARG A 167 7.07 -1.74 2.10
N THR A 168 8.27 -1.85 2.66
CA THR A 168 8.49 -1.94 4.12
C THR A 168 7.95 -0.70 4.86
N GLU A 169 8.26 0.49 4.35
CA GLU A 169 7.74 1.74 4.90
C GLU A 169 6.21 1.82 4.80
N ALA A 170 5.65 1.43 3.66
CA ALA A 170 4.20 1.46 3.44
C ALA A 170 3.47 0.55 4.44
N VAL A 171 4.03 -0.62 4.77
CA VAL A 171 3.46 -1.52 5.79
C VAL A 171 3.46 -0.84 7.16
N LEU A 172 4.61 -0.29 7.58
CA LEU A 172 4.74 0.36 8.89
C LEU A 172 3.77 1.54 9.02
N ASN A 173 3.69 2.40 8.00
CA ASN A 173 2.78 3.54 7.99
C ASN A 173 1.31 3.10 7.97
N THR A 174 0.98 2.03 7.25
CA THR A 174 -0.36 1.44 7.25
C THR A 174 -0.75 0.97 8.65
N ILE A 175 0.14 0.25 9.33
CA ILE A 175 -0.08 -0.27 10.69
C ILE A 175 -0.23 0.89 11.68
N GLN A 176 0.62 1.90 11.59
CA GLN A 176 0.51 3.12 12.39
C GLN A 176 -0.85 3.79 12.19
N ALA A 177 -1.30 3.94 10.94
CA ALA A 177 -2.61 4.52 10.63
C ALA A 177 -3.78 3.69 11.19
N VAL A 178 -3.68 2.35 11.22
CA VAL A 178 -4.70 1.50 11.87
C VAL A 178 -4.77 1.82 13.37
N PHE A 179 -3.64 1.77 14.07
CA PHE A 179 -3.63 2.01 15.52
C PHE A 179 -4.02 3.44 15.87
N GLY A 180 -3.55 4.44 15.13
CA GLY A 180 -3.93 5.85 15.31
C GLY A 180 -5.43 6.07 15.15
N ASN A 181 -6.05 5.50 14.10
CA ASN A 181 -7.50 5.58 13.93
C ASN A 181 -8.25 4.81 15.03
N LEU A 182 -7.79 3.62 15.43
CA LEU A 182 -8.43 2.84 16.50
C LEU A 182 -8.41 3.59 17.83
N PHE A 183 -7.25 4.10 18.26
CA PHE A 183 -7.14 4.86 19.50
C PHE A 183 -7.95 6.15 19.45
N SER A 184 -7.97 6.84 18.31
CA SER A 184 -8.82 8.01 18.09
C SER A 184 -10.30 7.65 18.22
N ILE A 185 -10.76 6.56 17.58
CA ILE A 185 -12.14 6.07 17.68
C ILE A 185 -12.51 5.81 19.15
N PHE A 186 -11.68 5.09 19.90
CA PHE A 186 -11.95 4.81 21.31
C PHE A 186 -12.00 6.10 22.15
N GLY A 187 -11.06 7.02 21.94
CA GLY A 187 -11.04 8.31 22.65
C GLY A 187 -12.27 9.16 22.33
N ILE A 188 -12.64 9.26 21.06
CA ILE A 188 -13.82 10.02 20.61
C ILE A 188 -15.10 9.38 21.16
N ILE A 189 -15.27 8.06 21.01
CA ILE A 189 -16.43 7.32 21.54
C ILE A 189 -16.56 7.55 23.05
N ALA A 190 -15.47 7.48 23.81
CA ALA A 190 -15.50 7.70 25.25
C ALA A 190 -16.10 9.07 25.62
N VAL A 191 -15.75 10.12 24.87
CA VAL A 191 -16.27 11.48 25.11
C VAL A 191 -17.72 11.63 24.65
N ILE A 192 -18.04 11.22 23.42
CA ILE A 192 -19.38 11.46 22.88
C ILE A 192 -20.43 10.54 23.52
N ALA A 193 -20.06 9.30 23.87
CA ALA A 193 -20.99 8.35 24.48
C ALA A 193 -21.32 8.71 25.94
N SER A 194 -20.40 9.39 26.65
CA SER A 194 -20.69 9.91 27.99
C SER A 194 -21.73 11.03 27.97
N MET A 195 -21.94 11.67 26.81
CA MET A 195 -22.92 12.74 26.63
C MET A 195 -24.23 12.19 26.05
N ASN A 196 -24.16 11.56 24.89
CA ASN A 196 -25.31 10.96 24.23
C ASN A 196 -24.85 9.81 23.31
N TRP A 197 -25.17 8.58 23.71
CA TRP A 197 -24.80 7.38 22.96
C TRP A 197 -25.39 7.32 21.53
N ILE A 198 -26.50 8.03 21.26
CA ILE A 198 -27.12 8.11 19.92
C ILE A 198 -26.14 8.73 18.91
N LEU A 199 -25.22 9.60 19.35
CA LEU A 199 -24.21 10.22 18.49
C LEU A 199 -23.26 9.19 17.88
N VAL A 200 -22.95 8.11 18.60
CA VAL A 200 -22.13 7.00 18.07
C VAL A 200 -22.84 6.35 16.88
N LEU A 201 -24.16 6.13 16.97
CA LEU A 201 -24.94 5.59 15.86
C LEU A 201 -24.97 6.54 14.66
N LEU A 202 -25.17 7.84 14.91
CA LEU A 202 -25.17 8.85 13.85
C LEU A 202 -23.83 8.93 13.10
N ALA A 203 -22.72 8.64 13.76
CA ALA A 203 -21.40 8.61 13.12
C ALA A 203 -21.15 7.37 12.23
N ILE A 204 -21.86 6.26 12.45
CA ILE A 204 -21.69 5.03 11.67
C ILE A 204 -22.42 5.12 10.33
N ILE A 205 -23.62 5.73 10.32
CA ILE A 205 -24.47 5.85 9.12
C ILE A 205 -23.73 6.47 7.91
N PRO A 206 -23.05 7.63 8.01
CA PRO A 206 -22.37 8.24 6.87
C PRO A 206 -21.20 7.37 6.36
N VAL A 207 -20.54 6.63 7.24
CA VAL A 207 -19.46 5.71 6.84
C VAL A 207 -20.02 4.56 6.00
N CYS A 208 -21.13 3.96 6.43
CA CYS A 208 -21.79 2.89 5.69
C CYS A 208 -22.28 3.36 4.31
N THR A 209 -22.92 4.54 4.23
CA THR A 209 -23.40 5.07 2.95
C THR A 209 -22.23 5.40 2.01
N SER A 210 -21.17 6.02 2.53
CA SER A 210 -19.95 6.30 1.76
C SER A 210 -19.28 5.02 1.23
N ALA A 211 -19.20 3.96 2.05
CA ALA A 211 -18.67 2.68 1.64
C ALA A 211 -19.43 2.08 0.45
N LEU A 212 -20.77 2.08 0.49
CA LEU A 212 -21.62 1.57 -0.60
C LEU A 212 -21.47 2.39 -1.88
N VAL A 213 -21.44 3.72 -1.77
CA VAL A 213 -21.22 4.60 -2.93
C VAL A 213 -19.84 4.36 -3.53
N ASN A 214 -18.81 4.23 -2.70
CA ASN A 214 -17.44 3.98 -3.16
C ASN A 214 -17.32 2.64 -3.89
N LEU A 215 -17.98 1.57 -3.42
CA LEU A 215 -18.01 0.28 -4.14
C LEU A 215 -18.58 0.42 -5.56
N LYS A 216 -19.65 1.22 -5.73
CA LYS A 216 -20.23 1.50 -7.04
C LYS A 216 -19.26 2.29 -7.93
N ILE A 217 -18.62 3.32 -7.37
CA ILE A 217 -17.61 4.14 -8.07
C ILE A 217 -16.44 3.27 -8.54
N VAL A 218 -15.91 2.40 -7.68
CA VAL A 218 -14.82 1.47 -8.02
C VAL A 218 -15.20 0.57 -9.19
N LYS A 219 -16.43 0.01 -9.19
CA LYS A 219 -16.91 -0.83 -10.29
C LYS A 219 -17.03 -0.07 -11.61
N MET A 220 -17.54 1.16 -11.58
CA MET A 220 -17.64 2.00 -12.78
C MET A 220 -16.27 2.42 -13.31
N ARG A 221 -15.34 2.80 -12.42
CA ARG A 221 -13.95 3.11 -12.79
C ARG A 221 -13.24 1.90 -13.40
N TYR A 222 -13.51 0.70 -12.87
CA TYR A 222 -12.97 -0.54 -13.44
C TYR A 222 -13.46 -0.76 -14.88
N GLN A 223 -14.76 -0.57 -15.14
CA GLN A 223 -15.34 -0.69 -16.48
C GLN A 223 -14.75 0.35 -17.44
N TYR A 224 -14.64 1.61 -17.01
CA TYR A 224 -13.99 2.67 -17.77
C TYR A 224 -12.54 2.32 -18.12
N ASN A 225 -11.74 1.93 -17.12
CA ASN A 225 -10.36 1.54 -17.33
C ASN A 225 -10.26 0.39 -18.33
N MET A 226 -11.13 -0.61 -18.22
CA MET A 226 -11.15 -1.75 -19.14
C MET A 226 -11.49 -1.33 -20.57
N SER A 227 -12.43 -0.40 -20.76
CA SER A 227 -12.77 0.15 -22.07
C SER A 227 -11.61 0.90 -22.72
N CYS A 228 -10.72 1.50 -21.93
CA CYS A 228 -9.55 2.23 -22.43
C CYS A 228 -8.34 1.33 -22.73
N VAL A 229 -8.30 0.08 -22.27
CA VAL A 229 -7.13 -0.81 -22.43
C VAL A 229 -6.76 -1.00 -23.90
N LYS A 230 -7.74 -1.29 -24.75
CA LYS A 230 -7.51 -1.56 -26.18
C LYS A 230 -7.00 -0.32 -26.94
N PRO A 231 -7.67 0.84 -26.88
CA PRO A 231 -7.19 2.02 -27.61
C PRO A 231 -5.87 2.56 -27.05
N ASN A 232 -5.66 2.55 -25.72
CA ASN A 232 -4.36 2.92 -25.15
C ASN A 232 -3.23 2.02 -25.65
N ARG A 233 -3.46 0.71 -25.74
CA ARG A 233 -2.48 -0.23 -26.29
C ARG A 233 -2.13 0.08 -27.74
N MET A 234 -3.12 0.47 -28.56
CA MET A 234 -2.87 0.88 -29.95
C MET A 234 -2.01 2.14 -30.02
N ALA A 235 -2.36 3.16 -29.24
CA ALA A 235 -1.59 4.40 -29.19
C ALA A 235 -0.14 4.15 -28.72
N GLU A 236 0.04 3.31 -27.70
CA GLU A 236 1.34 2.91 -27.17
C GLU A 236 2.19 2.14 -28.20
N TYR A 237 1.59 1.20 -28.94
CA TYR A 237 2.28 0.49 -30.01
C TYR A 237 2.78 1.42 -31.10
N ILE A 238 1.96 2.37 -31.53
CA ILE A 238 2.36 3.34 -32.55
C ILE A 238 3.48 4.23 -31.99
N THR A 239 3.34 4.73 -30.77
CA THR A 239 4.35 5.57 -30.10
C THR A 239 5.70 4.85 -30.00
N ARG A 240 5.68 3.55 -29.66
CA ARG A 240 6.88 2.73 -29.56
C ARG A 240 7.60 2.58 -30.89
N LEU A 241 6.88 2.46 -32.01
CA LEU A 241 7.48 2.41 -33.34
C LEU A 241 8.30 3.66 -33.64
N PHE A 242 7.78 4.85 -33.30
CA PHE A 242 8.47 6.13 -33.52
C PHE A 242 9.68 6.34 -32.59
N TYR A 243 9.69 5.74 -31.39
CA TYR A 243 10.81 5.87 -30.46
C TYR A 243 11.94 4.86 -30.71
N GLN A 244 11.63 3.72 -31.33
CA GLN A 244 12.61 2.64 -31.54
C GLN A 244 13.57 2.97 -32.69
N PRO A 245 14.90 3.04 -32.43
CA PRO A 245 15.89 3.38 -33.44
C PRO A 245 15.86 2.46 -34.67
N GLU A 246 15.45 1.21 -34.48
CA GLU A 246 15.40 0.19 -35.53
C GLU A 246 14.43 0.54 -36.68
N TYR A 247 13.38 1.32 -36.41
CA TYR A 247 12.36 1.69 -37.41
C TYR A 247 12.55 3.10 -37.97
N ARG A 248 13.57 3.84 -37.51
CA ARG A 248 13.77 5.25 -37.87
C ARG A 248 13.87 5.47 -39.38
N GLU A 249 14.64 4.63 -40.08
CA GLU A 249 14.83 4.77 -41.52
C GLU A 249 13.56 4.42 -42.31
N GLU A 250 12.81 3.38 -41.90
CA GLU A 250 11.55 3.03 -42.55
C GLU A 250 10.50 4.15 -42.39
N ILE A 251 10.38 4.70 -41.17
CA ILE A 251 9.48 5.82 -40.86
C ILE A 251 9.86 7.08 -41.64
N ARG A 252 11.15 7.35 -41.86
CA ARG A 252 11.61 8.52 -42.61
C ARG A 252 11.36 8.40 -44.11
N LEU A 253 11.49 7.19 -44.66
CA LEU A 253 11.42 6.93 -46.09
C LEU A 253 9.99 6.71 -46.61
N HIS A 254 9.02 6.39 -45.74
CA HIS A 254 7.64 6.06 -46.12
C HIS A 254 6.62 7.04 -45.54
N ASP A 255 5.45 7.13 -46.18
CA ASP A 255 4.30 7.87 -45.64
C ASP A 255 3.72 7.17 -44.41
N ASN A 256 3.52 7.93 -43.34
CA ASN A 256 3.02 7.45 -42.05
C ASN A 256 1.56 7.85 -41.78
N ALA A 257 0.83 8.34 -42.78
CA ALA A 257 -0.56 8.79 -42.62
C ALA A 257 -1.46 7.72 -41.99
N LEU A 258 -1.27 6.43 -42.30
CA LEU A 258 -2.03 5.34 -41.68
C LEU A 258 -1.74 5.20 -40.17
N LEU A 259 -0.46 5.30 -39.77
CA LEU A 259 -0.05 5.21 -38.37
C LEU A 259 -0.59 6.41 -37.58
N GLN A 260 -0.47 7.61 -38.16
CA GLN A 260 -1.03 8.82 -37.57
C GLN A 260 -2.55 8.70 -37.42
N LYS A 261 -3.27 8.26 -38.46
CA LYS A 261 -4.72 8.06 -38.40
C LYS A 261 -5.11 7.08 -37.29
N ARG A 262 -4.48 5.90 -37.23
CA ARG A 262 -4.78 4.91 -36.16
C ARG A 262 -4.47 5.42 -34.77
N TYR A 263 -3.45 6.27 -34.63
CA TYR A 263 -3.15 6.92 -33.36
C TYR A 263 -4.25 7.90 -32.97
N HIS A 264 -4.67 8.78 -33.88
CA HIS A 264 -5.76 9.73 -33.63
C HIS A 264 -7.08 9.01 -33.34
N ASP A 265 -7.44 8.00 -34.13
CA ASP A 265 -8.64 7.19 -33.90
C ASP A 265 -8.64 6.55 -32.50
N ALA A 266 -7.48 6.04 -32.05
CA ALA A 266 -7.34 5.46 -30.72
C ALA A 266 -7.47 6.51 -29.60
N VAL A 267 -6.85 7.68 -29.77
CA VAL A 267 -6.96 8.79 -28.83
C VAL A 267 -8.40 9.33 -28.76
N ASP A 268 -9.07 9.43 -29.90
CA ASP A 268 -10.47 9.86 -30.00
C ASP A 268 -11.42 8.82 -29.38
N GLU A 269 -11.13 7.53 -29.52
CA GLU A 269 -11.87 6.46 -28.84
C GLU A 269 -11.76 6.62 -27.31
N VAL A 270 -10.56 6.85 -26.77
CA VAL A 270 -10.36 7.13 -25.33
C VAL A 270 -11.12 8.38 -24.90
N SER A 271 -11.04 9.45 -25.69
CA SER A 271 -11.75 10.71 -25.44
C SER A 271 -13.27 10.50 -25.40
N SER A 272 -13.81 9.70 -26.32
CA SER A 272 -15.22 9.32 -26.37
C SER A 272 -15.65 8.51 -25.14
N GLN A 273 -14.87 7.48 -24.76
CA GLN A 273 -15.12 6.71 -23.54
C GLN A 273 -15.11 7.58 -22.29
N THR A 274 -14.17 8.52 -22.23
CA THR A 274 -14.06 9.50 -21.14
C THR A 274 -15.31 10.36 -21.07
N LYS A 275 -15.73 10.98 -22.18
CA LYS A 275 -16.94 11.81 -22.25
C LYS A 275 -18.22 11.04 -21.89
N ALA A 276 -18.31 9.76 -22.27
CA ALA A 276 -19.51 8.95 -22.03
C ALA A 276 -19.64 8.46 -20.56
N GLN A 277 -18.52 8.13 -19.91
CA GLN A 277 -18.52 7.44 -18.62
C GLN A 277 -18.11 8.34 -17.44
N MET A 278 -17.10 9.20 -17.61
CA MET A 278 -16.55 10.00 -16.50
C MET A 278 -17.56 10.97 -15.89
N PRO A 279 -18.41 11.70 -16.64
CA PRO A 279 -19.41 12.58 -16.03
C PRO A 279 -20.36 11.85 -15.09
N LYS A 280 -20.74 10.60 -15.42
CA LYS A 280 -21.60 9.76 -14.55
C LYS A 280 -20.87 9.36 -13.27
N ILE A 281 -19.60 9.00 -13.38
CA ILE A 281 -18.74 8.67 -12.22
C ILE A 281 -18.59 9.88 -11.31
N VAL A 282 -18.30 11.05 -11.90
CA VAL A 282 -18.16 12.32 -11.17
C VAL A 282 -19.46 12.70 -10.49
N LEU A 283 -20.60 12.60 -11.17
CA LEU A 283 -21.91 12.89 -10.58
C LEU A 283 -22.20 12.00 -9.36
N ILE A 284 -21.99 10.69 -9.48
CA ILE A 284 -22.20 9.75 -8.36
C ILE A 284 -21.23 10.05 -7.21
N SER A 285 -19.97 10.37 -7.53
CA SER A 285 -18.97 10.74 -6.53
C SER A 285 -19.33 12.04 -5.80
N ALA A 286 -19.73 13.08 -6.53
CA ALA A 286 -20.13 14.35 -5.97
C ALA A 286 -21.41 14.23 -5.14
N SER A 287 -22.44 13.56 -5.67
CA SER A 287 -23.68 13.30 -4.93
C SER A 287 -23.42 12.45 -3.68
N GLY A 288 -22.54 11.46 -3.76
CA GLY A 288 -22.12 10.65 -2.63
C GLY A 288 -21.43 11.46 -1.53
N ALA A 289 -20.49 12.33 -1.92
CA ALA A 289 -19.79 13.21 -0.97
C ALA A 289 -20.74 14.23 -0.31
N ASN A 290 -21.66 14.80 -1.08
CA ASN A 290 -22.68 15.71 -0.54
C ASN A 290 -23.66 14.98 0.40
N LEU A 291 -24.08 13.76 0.04
CA LEU A 291 -24.92 12.92 0.90
C LEU A 291 -24.18 12.55 2.20
N PHE A 292 -22.90 12.20 2.11
CA PHE A 292 -22.06 12.00 3.29
C PHE A 292 -22.04 13.25 4.17
N SER A 293 -21.78 14.43 3.60
CA SER A 293 -21.75 15.69 4.35
C SER A 293 -23.10 16.01 5.01
N LEU A 294 -24.21 15.82 4.30
CA LEU A 294 -25.56 16.03 4.83
C LEU A 294 -25.86 15.11 6.01
N ILE A 295 -25.49 13.83 5.91
CA ILE A 295 -25.70 12.86 7.00
C ILE A 295 -24.75 13.16 8.16
N ASN A 296 -23.49 13.47 7.87
CA ASN A 296 -22.43 13.64 8.88
C ASN A 296 -22.56 14.93 9.68
N TYR A 297 -23.06 16.01 9.07
CA TYR A 297 -23.22 17.32 9.73
C TYR A 297 -24.69 17.71 9.89
N GLY A 298 -25.49 17.57 8.84
CA GLY A 298 -26.89 18.02 8.81
C GLY A 298 -27.78 17.26 9.79
N ILE A 299 -27.75 15.93 9.79
CA ILE A 299 -28.59 15.12 10.69
C ILE A 299 -28.24 15.36 12.17
N PRO A 300 -26.96 15.26 12.61
CA PRO A 300 -26.59 15.59 13.98
C PRO A 300 -26.99 17.01 14.39
N MET A 301 -26.84 17.98 13.48
CA MET A 301 -27.22 19.37 13.74
C MET A 301 -28.74 19.52 13.96
N LEU A 302 -29.57 18.82 13.20
CA LEU A 302 -31.03 18.82 13.40
C LEU A 302 -31.42 18.13 14.72
N VAL A 303 -30.86 16.96 14.99
CA VAL A 303 -31.19 16.16 16.20
C VAL A 303 -30.75 16.89 17.47
N LEU A 304 -29.50 17.34 17.52
CA LEU A 304 -28.96 18.05 18.68
C LEU A 304 -29.56 19.45 18.80
N GLY A 305 -29.81 20.14 17.68
CA GLY A 305 -30.46 21.46 17.69
C GLY A 305 -31.86 21.39 18.29
N TRP A 306 -32.61 20.34 17.97
CA TRP A 306 -33.91 20.07 18.57
C TRP A 306 -33.81 19.75 20.08
N GLN A 307 -32.80 18.97 20.50
CA GLN A 307 -32.56 18.68 21.93
C GLN A 307 -32.17 19.92 22.74
N VAL A 308 -31.40 20.83 22.15
CA VAL A 308 -31.08 22.13 22.76
C VAL A 308 -32.34 22.97 22.92
N PHE A 309 -33.21 23.02 21.89
CA PHE A 309 -34.48 23.74 21.97
C PHE A 309 -35.39 23.21 23.09
N GLN A 310 -35.36 21.89 23.34
CA GLN A 310 -36.08 21.25 24.45
C GLN A 310 -35.40 21.39 25.82
N GLY A 311 -34.20 21.97 25.89
CA GLY A 311 -33.43 22.09 27.13
C GLY A 311 -32.83 20.78 27.66
N ILE A 312 -32.80 19.72 26.84
CA ILE A 312 -32.23 18.41 27.21
C ILE A 312 -30.70 18.44 27.17
N THR A 313 -30.13 19.27 26.30
CA THR A 313 -28.70 19.30 25.99
C THR A 313 -28.19 20.74 26.01
N THR A 314 -26.96 20.95 26.49
CA THR A 314 -26.35 22.28 26.50
C THR A 314 -25.83 22.68 25.12
N ILE A 315 -25.65 23.98 24.90
CA ILE A 315 -25.12 24.51 23.63
C ILE A 315 -23.66 24.05 23.42
N GLY A 316 -22.90 23.88 24.50
CA GLY A 316 -21.56 23.28 24.46
C GLY A 316 -21.61 21.83 23.98
N GLU A 317 -22.54 21.03 24.50
CA GLU A 317 -22.72 19.63 24.09
C GLU A 317 -23.22 19.47 22.66
N PHE A 318 -24.03 20.40 22.17
CA PHE A 318 -24.41 20.47 20.75
C PHE A 318 -23.18 20.57 19.85
N SER A 319 -22.31 21.56 20.09
CA SER A 319 -21.11 21.76 19.26
C SER A 319 -20.16 20.57 19.30
N THR A 320 -19.97 20.02 20.51
CA THR A 320 -19.15 18.84 20.77
C THR A 320 -19.71 17.61 20.06
N GLY A 321 -21.03 17.45 20.08
CA GLY A 321 -21.70 16.30 19.46
C GLY A 321 -21.58 16.32 17.95
N VAL A 322 -21.81 17.46 17.29
CA VAL A 322 -21.67 17.58 15.83
C VAL A 322 -20.23 17.29 15.39
N ILE A 323 -19.25 17.88 16.07
CA ILE A 323 -17.83 17.73 15.71
C ILE A 323 -17.30 16.35 16.08
N GLY A 324 -17.74 15.82 17.21
CA GLY A 324 -17.42 14.46 17.66
C GLY A 324 -17.96 13.39 16.70
N VAL A 325 -19.19 13.54 16.21
CA VAL A 325 -19.75 12.69 15.14
C VAL A 325 -18.87 12.74 13.90
N SER A 326 -18.52 13.94 13.44
CA SER A 326 -17.69 14.11 12.25
C SER A 326 -16.32 13.46 12.39
N ASN A 327 -15.61 13.72 13.49
CA ASN A 327 -14.28 13.15 13.74
C ASN A 327 -14.34 11.62 13.88
N LEU A 328 -15.39 11.08 14.50
CA LEU A 328 -15.60 9.63 14.59
C LEU A 328 -15.83 9.02 13.21
N SER A 329 -16.71 9.62 12.40
CA SER A 329 -16.97 9.17 11.03
C SER A 329 -15.72 9.22 10.16
N SER A 330 -14.90 10.28 10.26
CA SER A 330 -13.61 10.38 9.56
C SER A 330 -12.64 9.28 9.99
N SER A 331 -12.51 9.00 11.29
CA SER A 331 -11.61 7.95 11.80
C SER A 331 -12.06 6.55 11.36
N LEU A 332 -13.37 6.29 11.40
CA LEU A 332 -13.97 5.04 10.90
C LEU A 332 -13.75 4.88 9.38
N PHE A 333 -13.94 5.96 8.62
CA PHE A 333 -13.66 5.96 7.18
C PHE A 333 -12.17 5.75 6.88
N GLY A 334 -11.27 6.30 7.70
CA GLY A 334 -9.83 6.04 7.63
C GLY A 334 -9.50 4.54 7.68
N ILE A 335 -10.11 3.81 8.62
CA ILE A 335 -9.96 2.34 8.69
C ILE A 335 -10.45 1.65 7.41
N TRP A 336 -11.59 2.08 6.87
CA TRP A 336 -12.15 1.52 5.63
C TRP A 336 -11.16 1.65 4.46
N CYS A 337 -10.51 2.81 4.33
CA CYS A 337 -9.51 3.07 3.30
C CYS A 337 -8.21 2.27 3.46
N ILE A 338 -7.88 1.82 4.68
CA ILE A 338 -6.67 1.06 4.98
C ILE A 338 -6.78 -0.42 4.55
N ILE A 339 -8.00 -0.99 4.55
CA ILE A 339 -8.22 -2.43 4.27
C ILE A 339 -7.59 -2.90 2.95
N PRO A 340 -7.75 -2.21 1.81
CA PRO A 340 -7.09 -2.59 0.56
C PRO A 340 -5.57 -2.56 0.66
N GLY A 341 -5.02 -1.54 1.34
CA GLY A 341 -3.59 -1.40 1.59
C GLY A 341 -3.02 -2.61 2.32
N ILE A 342 -3.63 -3.03 3.43
CA ILE A 342 -3.17 -4.22 4.19
C ILE A 342 -3.14 -5.48 3.31
N ARG A 343 -4.13 -5.65 2.42
CA ARG A 343 -4.18 -6.81 1.52
C ARG A 343 -3.04 -6.79 0.52
N GLU A 344 -2.77 -5.64 -0.09
CA GLU A 344 -1.68 -5.46 -1.04
C GLU A 344 -0.33 -5.71 -0.36
N GLN A 345 -0.11 -5.06 0.79
CA GLN A 345 1.14 -5.17 1.54
C GLN A 345 1.43 -6.60 2.02
N SER A 346 0.40 -7.34 2.43
CA SER A 346 0.55 -8.73 2.85
C SER A 346 1.08 -9.67 1.77
N LEU A 347 0.78 -9.41 0.50
CA LEU A 347 1.25 -10.25 -0.62
C LEU A 347 2.74 -10.05 -0.85
N TYR A 348 3.22 -8.81 -0.74
CA TYR A 348 4.63 -8.49 -0.89
C TYR A 348 5.47 -9.12 0.23
N ILE A 349 4.97 -9.04 1.47
CA ILE A 349 5.64 -9.73 2.58
C ILE A 349 5.67 -11.25 2.36
N GLU A 350 4.64 -11.81 1.74
CA GLU A 350 4.63 -13.25 1.42
C GLU A 350 5.76 -13.61 0.47
N ASN A 351 5.98 -12.84 -0.60
CA ASN A 351 7.06 -13.08 -1.56
C ASN A 351 8.43 -13.03 -0.88
N LEU A 352 8.68 -12.00 -0.07
CA LEU A 352 9.92 -11.87 0.71
C LEU A 352 10.12 -13.05 1.66
N ARG A 353 9.07 -13.45 2.37
CA ARG A 353 9.12 -14.57 3.30
C ARG A 353 9.36 -15.90 2.59
N THR A 354 8.74 -16.11 1.44
CA THR A 354 8.95 -17.30 0.59
C THR A 354 10.41 -17.35 0.14
N PHE A 355 10.98 -16.25 -0.33
CA PHE A 355 12.39 -16.17 -0.71
C PHE A 355 13.34 -16.51 0.45
N LEU A 356 13.12 -15.92 1.63
CA LEU A 356 13.95 -16.17 2.81
C LEU A 356 13.76 -17.58 3.41
N SER A 357 12.76 -18.33 2.96
CA SER A 357 12.51 -19.71 3.40
C SER A 357 13.11 -20.79 2.49
N VAL A 358 13.75 -20.40 1.38
CA VAL A 358 14.41 -21.36 0.48
C VAL A 358 15.51 -22.10 1.25
N GLN A 359 15.59 -23.42 1.04
CA GLN A 359 16.55 -24.26 1.76
C GLN A 359 17.97 -23.90 1.34
N LYS A 360 18.83 -23.67 2.34
CA LYS A 360 20.26 -23.40 2.15
C LYS A 360 20.97 -24.65 1.68
N GLU A 361 22.04 -24.47 0.93
CA GLU A 361 22.94 -25.56 0.56
C GLU A 361 23.53 -26.17 1.82
N THR A 362 23.50 -27.50 1.90
CA THR A 362 24.09 -28.24 3.02
C THR A 362 25.60 -28.20 2.90
N THR A 363 26.25 -27.33 3.67
CA THR A 363 27.70 -27.29 3.80
C THR A 363 28.17 -28.34 4.80
N GLY A 364 29.13 -29.18 4.41
CA GLY A 364 29.96 -29.94 5.33
C GLY A 364 31.24 -29.15 5.64
N GLU A 365 31.63 -29.07 6.91
CA GLU A 365 32.92 -28.48 7.28
C GLU A 365 33.99 -29.56 7.31
N HIS A 366 34.96 -29.47 6.40
CA HIS A 366 36.16 -30.30 6.41
C HIS A 366 37.40 -29.40 6.30
N THR A 367 38.28 -29.50 7.30
CA THR A 367 39.55 -28.78 7.31
C THR A 367 40.55 -29.54 6.45
N LEU A 368 40.97 -28.94 5.33
CA LEU A 368 42.05 -29.48 4.51
C LEU A 368 43.40 -29.19 5.20
N ALA A 369 44.24 -30.22 5.34
CA ALA A 369 45.61 -30.07 5.83
C ALA A 369 46.46 -29.32 4.79
N PHE A 370 47.46 -28.55 5.20
CA PHE A 370 48.30 -27.79 4.27
C PHE A 370 49.30 -28.73 3.54
N GLY A 371 49.29 -28.75 2.19
CA GLY A 371 50.23 -29.57 1.39
C GLY A 371 49.86 -29.68 -0.10
N MET A 372 50.60 -30.52 -0.85
CA MET A 372 50.14 -30.98 -2.17
C MET A 372 49.00 -31.98 -1.98
N HIS A 373 47.97 -31.86 -2.81
CA HIS A 373 46.81 -32.73 -2.78
C HIS A 373 46.59 -33.35 -4.15
N GLU A 374 46.25 -34.64 -4.16
CA GLU A 374 45.86 -35.33 -5.39
C GLU A 374 44.34 -35.17 -5.60
N ILE A 375 43.93 -34.90 -6.83
CA ILE A 375 42.52 -34.83 -7.23
C ILE A 375 42.20 -36.09 -8.03
N THR A 376 41.26 -36.89 -7.56
CA THR A 376 40.81 -38.10 -8.26
C THR A 376 39.31 -38.03 -8.54
N LEU A 377 38.96 -38.05 -9.82
CA LEU A 377 37.62 -38.25 -10.34
C LEU A 377 37.51 -39.74 -10.71
N GLN A 378 36.57 -40.46 -10.10
CA GLN A 378 36.30 -41.88 -10.40
C GLN A 378 34.90 -42.00 -10.97
N ASP A 379 34.82 -42.43 -12.23
CA ASP A 379 33.55 -42.75 -12.91
C ASP A 379 32.49 -41.66 -12.74
N VAL A 380 32.87 -40.41 -13.05
CA VAL A 380 32.03 -39.25 -12.75
C VAL A 380 31.00 -39.02 -13.86
N HIS A 381 29.76 -39.24 -13.47
CA HIS A 381 28.57 -38.96 -14.27
C HIS A 381 27.92 -37.66 -13.79
N PHE A 382 27.65 -36.73 -14.72
CA PHE A 382 27.07 -35.42 -14.39
C PHE A 382 26.04 -35.00 -15.42
N HIS A 383 24.91 -34.51 -14.93
CA HIS A 383 23.89 -33.84 -15.73
C HIS A 383 23.43 -32.57 -14.99
N TYR A 384 23.09 -31.52 -15.74
CA TYR A 384 22.45 -30.36 -15.14
C TYR A 384 21.04 -30.72 -14.67
N SER A 385 20.63 -30.20 -13.52
CA SER A 385 19.29 -30.41 -12.95
C SER A 385 18.15 -29.97 -13.88
N ALA A 386 18.40 -29.00 -14.76
CA ALA A 386 17.44 -28.53 -15.76
C ALA A 386 17.21 -29.50 -16.95
N ASN A 387 18.09 -30.49 -17.17
CA ASN A 387 18.00 -31.39 -18.31
C ASN A 387 18.52 -32.80 -17.98
N THR A 388 17.67 -33.62 -17.35
CA THR A 388 17.99 -34.99 -16.92
C THR A 388 18.16 -35.99 -18.06
N VAL A 389 17.83 -35.60 -19.30
CA VAL A 389 17.88 -36.49 -20.47
C VAL A 389 19.26 -36.45 -21.15
N ARG A 390 20.03 -35.37 -20.95
CA ARG A 390 21.34 -35.20 -21.57
C ARG A 390 22.43 -35.19 -20.52
N GLU A 391 23.17 -36.28 -20.49
CA GLU A 391 24.37 -36.43 -19.70
C GLU A 391 25.52 -35.60 -20.31
N VAL A 392 26.24 -34.87 -19.46
CA VAL A 392 27.33 -33.97 -19.84
C VAL A 392 28.68 -34.65 -19.69
N THR A 393 28.84 -35.46 -18.64
CA THR A 393 29.99 -36.34 -18.47
C THR A 393 29.50 -37.77 -18.35
N ASP A 394 30.03 -38.66 -19.19
CA ASP A 394 29.71 -40.09 -19.21
C ASP A 394 30.97 -40.87 -18.78
N GLY A 395 31.01 -41.29 -17.52
CA GLY A 395 32.06 -42.17 -16.99
C GLY A 395 33.47 -41.58 -16.96
N ILE A 396 33.61 -40.28 -16.65
CA ILE A 396 34.94 -39.64 -16.66
C ILE A 396 35.75 -40.07 -15.43
N SER A 397 36.88 -40.73 -15.69
CA SER A 397 37.89 -41.02 -14.68
C SER A 397 39.18 -40.24 -14.96
N LEU A 398 39.64 -39.45 -14.00
CA LEU A 398 40.81 -38.58 -14.14
C LEU A 398 41.55 -38.49 -12.82
N HIS A 399 42.87 -38.55 -12.86
CA HIS A 399 43.73 -38.41 -11.69
C HIS A 399 44.79 -37.34 -11.95
N ILE A 400 44.85 -36.33 -11.08
CA ILE A 400 45.77 -35.21 -11.15
C ILE A 400 46.62 -35.24 -9.88
N LYS A 401 47.94 -35.28 -10.06
CA LYS A 401 48.94 -35.30 -8.99
C LYS A 401 49.43 -33.91 -8.63
#